data_AF-A0A2V6D7T6-F1
#
_entry.id   AF-A0A2V6D7T6-F1
#
_cell.length_a   1.000
_cell.length_b   1.000
_cell.length_c   1.000
_cell.angle_alpha   90.00
_cell.angle_beta   90.00
_cell.angle_gamma   90.00
#
_symmetry.space_group_name_H-M   'P 1'
#
loop_
_entity.id
_entity.type
_entity.pdbx_description
1 polymer ?
#
loop_
_entity_poly.entity_id
_entity_poly.type
_entity_poly.pdbx_seq_one_letter_code
_entity_poly.pdbx_strand_id
1 'polypeptide(L)'
;MWDGKTGAFKAFATLRIFGDGLQPAAISKALGLTASKCDVAESGFGTWSYSTHDVLDNLRPLEDQVLHILQLLEPRSAAIIALREKFATQVFCYFGSQSDLGGFHL
;
A
#
# COMPACT_ATOMS: atom_id res chain seq x y z
N MET A 1 4.93 13.88 -10.10
CA MET A 1 5.07 15.29 -10.52
C MET A 1 6.40 15.72 -9.99
N TRP A 2 7.28 16.19 -10.87
CA TRP A 2 8.63 16.63 -10.50
C TRP A 2 8.55 17.99 -9.80
N ASP A 3 9.20 18.12 -8.65
CA ASP A 3 9.40 19.42 -8.04
C ASP A 3 10.68 20.05 -8.59
N GLY A 4 10.51 20.97 -9.55
CA GLY A 4 11.61 21.67 -10.20
C GLY A 4 12.46 22.55 -9.27
N LYS A 5 12.07 22.72 -8.00
CA LYS A 5 12.86 23.46 -7.00
C LYS A 5 13.86 22.58 -6.25
N THR A 6 13.47 21.34 -5.95
CA THR A 6 14.28 20.40 -5.14
C THR A 6 14.86 19.26 -5.98
N GLY A 7 14.38 19.08 -7.21
CA GLY A 7 14.71 17.93 -8.05
C GLY A 7 13.99 16.65 -7.64
N ALA A 8 13.17 16.67 -6.58
CA ALA A 8 12.52 15.49 -6.04
C ALA A 8 11.31 15.07 -6.89
N PHE A 9 11.08 13.76 -6.96
CA PHE A 9 9.88 13.19 -7.56
C PHE A 9 8.90 12.82 -6.47
N LYS A 10 7.62 13.17 -6.67
CA LYS A 10 6.57 12.63 -5.82
C LYS A 10 6.55 11.11 -5.89
N ALA A 11 6.87 10.46 -4.78
CA ALA A 11 7.00 9.01 -4.67
C ALA A 11 6.17 8.48 -3.51
N PHE A 12 5.66 7.27 -3.66
CA PHE A 12 4.76 6.65 -2.70
C PHE A 12 5.05 5.16 -2.58
N ALA A 13 4.71 4.60 -1.42
CA ALA A 13 4.67 3.17 -1.19
C ALA A 13 3.25 2.75 -0.82
N THR A 14 2.85 1.56 -1.27
CA THR A 14 1.55 0.98 -0.93
C THR A 14 1.71 -0.46 -0.51
N LEU A 15 1.12 -0.81 0.63
CA LEU A 15 0.80 -2.19 1.00
C LEU A 15 -0.55 -2.54 0.38
N ARG A 16 -0.59 -3.56 -0.47
CA ARG A 16 -1.81 -4.06 -1.11
C ARG A 16 -2.01 -5.53 -0.76
N ILE A 17 -3.26 -5.88 -0.44
CA ILE A 17 -3.73 -7.25 -0.24
C ILE A 17 -4.89 -7.47 -1.23
N PHE A 18 -4.87 -8.57 -1.97
CA PHE A 18 -5.88 -8.87 -2.98
C PHE A 18 -6.11 -10.36 -3.17
N GLY A 19 -7.31 -10.70 -3.64
CA GLY A 19 -7.72 -12.07 -3.90
C GLY A 19 -9.23 -12.26 -3.79
N ASP A 20 -9.68 -13.48 -4.05
CA ASP A 20 -11.09 -13.85 -4.01
C ASP A 20 -11.60 -14.01 -2.57
N GLY A 21 -12.85 -13.60 -2.33
CA GLY A 21 -13.47 -13.70 -1.00
C GLY A 21 -12.85 -12.76 0.03
N LEU A 22 -12.14 -11.72 -0.42
CA LEU A 22 -11.48 -10.76 0.44
C LEU A 22 -12.51 -9.98 1.28
N GLN A 23 -12.27 -9.89 2.59
CA GLN A 23 -13.13 -9.17 3.52
C GLN A 23 -12.38 -7.95 4.08
N PRO A 24 -12.53 -6.74 3.49
CA PRO A 24 -11.75 -5.56 3.87
C PRO A 24 -11.84 -5.21 5.35
N ALA A 25 -13.03 -5.31 5.94
CA ALA A 25 -13.24 -5.01 7.36
C ALA A 25 -12.48 -5.97 8.30
N ALA A 26 -12.43 -7.26 7.95
CA ALA A 26 -11.69 -8.25 8.71
C ALA A 26 -10.18 -8.03 8.62
N ILE A 27 -9.68 -7.65 7.43
CA ILE A 27 -8.27 -7.30 7.22
C ILE A 27 -7.90 -6.05 8.03
N SER A 28 -8.70 -4.98 7.94
CA SER A 28 -8.47 -3.76 8.72
C SER A 28 -8.41 -4.04 10.22
N LYS A 29 -9.30 -4.91 10.73
CA LYS A 29 -9.30 -5.35 12.13
C LYS A 29 -8.07 -6.18 12.49
N ALA A 30 -7.70 -7.16 11.66
CA ALA A 30 -6.56 -8.05 11.91
C ALA A 30 -5.23 -7.29 11.92
N LEU A 31 -5.10 -6.29 11.05
CA LEU A 31 -3.92 -5.43 11.00
C LEU A 31 -4.01 -4.26 11.99
N GLY A 32 -5.19 -3.91 12.51
CA GLY A 32 -5.37 -2.66 13.25
C GLY A 32 -4.99 -1.44 12.41
N LEU A 33 -5.38 -1.45 11.13
CA LEU A 33 -5.09 -0.41 10.13
C LEU A 33 -6.36 -0.07 9.36
N THR A 34 -6.51 1.20 9.02
CA THR A 34 -7.58 1.65 8.12
C THR A 34 -7.06 1.68 6.69
N ALA A 35 -7.74 1.01 5.76
CA ALA A 35 -7.38 1.06 4.34
C ALA A 35 -7.52 2.49 3.80
N SER A 36 -6.57 2.91 2.95
CA SER A 36 -6.68 4.12 2.13
C SER A 36 -7.63 3.89 0.95
N LYS A 37 -7.68 2.65 0.43
CA LYS A 37 -8.58 2.24 -0.65
C LYS A 37 -9.00 0.79 -0.44
N CYS A 38 -10.27 0.50 -0.68
CA CYS A 38 -10.79 -0.85 -0.74
C CYS A 38 -11.85 -0.96 -1.85
N ASP A 39 -11.91 -2.13 -2.48
CA ASP A 39 -12.89 -2.43 -3.53
C ASP A 39 -13.16 -3.94 -3.55
N VAL A 40 -14.38 -4.34 -3.90
CA VAL A 40 -14.77 -5.75 -4.07
C VAL A 40 -15.63 -5.83 -5.33
N ALA A 41 -15.09 -6.48 -6.36
CA ALA A 41 -15.77 -6.68 -7.62
C ALA A 41 -16.91 -7.69 -7.49
N GLU A 42 -17.87 -7.67 -8.43
CA GLU A 42 -18.96 -8.66 -8.49
C GLU A 42 -18.46 -10.10 -8.65
N SER A 43 -17.27 -10.29 -9.23
CA SER A 43 -16.61 -11.59 -9.33
C SER A 43 -16.17 -12.16 -7.97
N GLY A 44 -16.29 -11.39 -6.88
CA GLY A 44 -15.82 -11.76 -5.55
C GLY A 44 -14.34 -11.46 -5.31
N PHE A 45 -13.62 -10.97 -6.32
CA PHE A 45 -12.25 -10.50 -6.17
C PHE A 45 -12.23 -9.14 -5.47
N GLY A 46 -11.48 -9.05 -4.37
CA GLY A 46 -11.34 -7.80 -3.62
C GLY A 46 -9.91 -7.31 -3.54
N THR A 47 -9.77 -6.01 -3.27
CA THR A 47 -8.52 -5.31 -2.99
C THR A 47 -8.64 -4.49 -1.72
N TRP A 48 -7.60 -4.53 -0.89
CA TRP A 48 -7.41 -3.70 0.28
C TRP A 48 -6.03 -3.05 0.16
N SER A 49 -5.93 -1.73 0.34
CA SER A 49 -4.66 -1.00 0.18
C SER A 49 -4.48 0.04 1.28
N TYR A 50 -3.26 0.10 1.82
CA TYR A 50 -2.76 1.18 2.65
C TYR A 50 -1.65 1.90 1.91
N SER A 51 -1.80 3.20 1.66
CA SER A 51 -0.83 4.00 0.91
C SER A 51 -0.23 5.10 1.78
N THR A 52 1.03 5.43 1.51
CA THR A 52 1.65 6.63 2.08
C THR A 52 1.18 7.93 1.43
N HIS A 53 0.39 7.83 0.35
CA HIS A 53 -0.31 8.95 -0.26
C HIS A 53 -1.17 9.66 0.79
N ASP A 54 -0.91 10.94 1.01
CA ASP A 54 -1.53 11.81 2.03
C ASP A 54 -1.18 11.53 3.50
N VAL A 55 -0.35 10.51 3.79
CA VAL A 55 0.15 10.20 5.14
C VAL A 55 1.53 10.83 5.37
N LEU A 56 2.39 10.76 4.36
CA LEU A 56 3.73 11.33 4.39
C LEU A 56 3.83 12.48 3.40
N ASP A 57 4.77 13.38 3.69
CA ASP A 57 5.18 14.39 2.70
C ASP A 57 5.66 13.65 1.43
N ASN A 58 4.99 13.94 0.33
CA ASN A 58 5.18 13.25 -0.94
C ASN A 58 6.51 13.61 -1.62
N LEU A 59 7.23 14.63 -1.14
CA LEU A 59 8.58 14.96 -1.59
C LEU A 59 9.68 14.26 -0.78
N ARG A 60 9.33 13.48 0.26
CA ARG A 60 10.32 12.68 0.97
C ARG A 60 10.93 11.60 0.07
N PRO A 61 12.19 11.21 0.32
CA PRO A 61 12.84 10.09 -0.36
C PRO A 61 11.97 8.83 -0.36
N LEU A 62 12.06 8.03 -1.43
CA LEU A 62 11.28 6.79 -1.55
C LEU A 62 11.61 5.81 -0.43
N GLU A 63 12.86 5.81 0.03
CA GLU A 63 13.37 5.01 1.14
C GLU A 63 12.58 5.28 2.42
N ASP A 64 12.21 6.53 2.70
CA ASP A 64 11.39 6.89 3.85
C ASP A 64 9.97 6.33 3.72
N GLN A 65 9.42 6.33 2.50
CA GLN A 65 8.08 5.77 2.21
C GLN A 65 8.07 4.26 2.45
N VAL A 66 9.11 3.55 1.99
CA VAL A 66 9.27 2.09 2.19
C VAL A 66 9.51 1.78 3.66
N LEU A 67 10.39 2.54 4.33
CA LEU A 67 10.69 2.36 5.74
C LEU A 67 9.44 2.51 6.60
N HIS A 68 8.58 3.47 6.29
CA HIS A 68 7.30 3.63 6.97
C HIS A 68 6.42 2.37 6.85
N ILE A 69 6.27 1.80 5.66
CA ILE A 69 5.51 0.55 5.48
C ILE A 69 6.16 -0.58 6.30
N LEU A 70 7.49 -0.72 6.29
CA LEU A 70 8.18 -1.77 7.04
C LEU A 70 7.96 -1.65 8.55
N GLN A 71 8.13 -0.45 9.11
CA GLN A 71 7.88 -0.17 10.54
C GLN A 71 6.44 -0.46 10.93
N LEU A 72 5.51 -0.25 10.00
CA LEU A 72 4.09 -0.49 10.21
C LEU A 72 3.78 -2.00 10.13
N LEU A 73 4.47 -2.76 9.28
CA LEU A 73 4.33 -4.22 9.16
C LEU A 73 4.99 -4.99 10.31
N GLU A 74 6.11 -4.52 10.85
CA GLU A 74 6.89 -5.21 11.89
C GLU A 74 6.06 -5.68 13.10
N PRO A 75 5.30 -4.81 13.81
CA PRO A 75 4.48 -5.24 14.95
C PRO A 75 3.26 -6.09 14.53
N ARG A 76 2.98 -6.20 13.22
CA ARG A 76 1.84 -6.91 12.63
C ARG A 76 2.26 -8.16 11.86
N SER A 77 3.52 -8.57 11.98
CA SER A 77 4.13 -9.64 11.18
C SER A 77 3.32 -10.94 11.21
N ALA A 78 2.84 -11.37 12.38
CA ALA A 78 2.01 -12.57 12.51
C ALA A 78 0.70 -12.49 11.70
N ALA A 79 0.00 -11.36 11.74
CA ALA A 79 -1.23 -11.14 10.98
C ALA A 79 -0.95 -11.10 9.47
N ILE A 80 0.16 -10.48 9.07
CA ILE A 80 0.59 -10.41 7.66
C ILE A 80 0.95 -11.79 7.12
N ILE A 81 1.66 -12.61 7.91
CA ILE A 81 1.98 -14.01 7.54
C ILE A 81 0.68 -14.79 7.33
N ALA A 82 -0.27 -14.72 8.27
CA ALA A 82 -1.55 -15.40 8.15
C ALA A 82 -2.38 -14.93 6.93
N LEU A 83 -2.30 -13.64 6.59
CA LEU A 83 -2.96 -13.10 5.39
C LEU A 83 -2.31 -13.61 4.10
N ARG A 84 -0.98 -13.75 4.07
CA ARG A 84 -0.23 -14.27 2.90
C ARG A 84 -0.52 -15.73 2.58
N GLU A 85 -1.02 -16.51 3.54
CA GLU A 85 -1.45 -17.89 3.30
C GLU A 85 -2.74 -17.97 2.46
N LYS A 86 -3.54 -16.89 2.45
CA LYS A 86 -4.87 -16.85 1.83
C LYS A 86 -4.96 -15.88 0.66
N PHE A 87 -4.19 -14.80 0.71
CA PHE A 87 -4.29 -13.68 -0.21
C PHE A 87 -2.91 -13.29 -0.74
N ALA A 88 -2.88 -12.70 -1.93
CA ALA A 88 -1.68 -12.08 -2.43
C ALA A 88 -1.44 -10.76 -1.69
N THR A 89 -0.28 -10.62 -1.07
CA THR A 89 0.14 -9.40 -0.37
C THR A 89 1.40 -8.85 -1.02
N GLN A 90 1.37 -7.58 -1.40
CA GLN A 90 2.45 -6.89 -2.10
C GLN A 90 2.75 -5.56 -1.44
N VAL A 91 4.03 -5.20 -1.40
CA VAL A 91 4.46 -3.82 -1.21
C VAL A 91 5.02 -3.36 -2.56
N PHE A 92 4.49 -2.28 -3.11
CA PHE A 92 5.01 -1.72 -4.34
C PHE A 92 5.19 -0.21 -4.21
N CYS A 93 6.14 0.30 -4.97
CA CYS A 93 6.50 1.70 -5.01
C CYS A 93 6.07 2.29 -6.36
N TYR A 94 5.58 3.53 -6.34
CA TYR A 94 5.17 4.21 -7.55
C TYR A 94 5.45 5.70 -7.47
N PHE A 95 5.69 6.32 -8.62
CA PHE A 95 5.78 7.76 -8.73
C PHE A 95 4.41 8.34 -9.04
N GLY A 96 4.04 9.44 -8.37
CA GLY A 96 2.79 10.13 -8.62
C GLY A 96 2.78 10.75 -10.01
N SER A 97 2.14 10.13 -10.99
CA SER A 97 1.79 10.77 -12.25
C SER A 97 0.32 11.23 -12.20
N GLN A 98 -0.10 12.20 -13.01
CA GLN A 98 -1.52 12.60 -13.10
C GLN A 98 -2.43 11.46 -13.63
N SER A 99 -1.84 10.34 -14.02
CA SER A 99 -2.48 9.12 -14.47
C SER A 99 -2.06 7.99 -13.54
N ASP A 100 -3.02 7.36 -12.88
CA ASP A 100 -2.84 6.40 -11.81
C ASP A 100 -1.81 5.30 -12.10
N LEU A 101 -0.92 5.08 -11.11
CA LEU A 101 -0.16 3.84 -10.85
C LEU A 101 0.73 3.29 -11.99
N GLY A 102 1.84 3.97 -12.27
CA GLY A 102 3.04 3.33 -12.83
C GLY A 102 3.91 2.79 -11.70
N GLY A 103 3.80 1.50 -11.38
CA GLY A 103 4.53 0.86 -10.27
C GLY A 103 5.75 0.06 -10.73
N PHE A 104 6.77 -0.01 -9.87
CA PHE A 104 7.84 -1.01 -9.97
C PHE A 104 7.48 -2.21 -9.09
N HIS A 105 7.68 -3.42 -9.62
CA HIS A 105 7.59 -4.67 -8.87
C HIS A 105 9.00 -5.05 -8.40
N LEU A 106 9.15 -5.37 -7.10
CA LEU A 106 10.34 -6.01 -6.53
C LEU A 106 10.17 -7.53 -6.53
#